data_AF-A0AA37TWI2-F1
#
_entry.id   AF-A0AA37TWI2-F1
#
_cell.length_a   1.000
_cell.length_b   1.000
_cell.length_c   1.000
_cell.angle_alpha   90.00
_cell.angle_beta   90.00
_cell.angle_gamma   90.00
#
_symmetry.space_group_name_H-M   'P 1'
#
loop_
_entity.id
_entity.type
_entity.pdbx_description
1 polymer ?
#
loop_
_entity_poly.entity_id
_entity_poly.type
_entity_poly.pdbx_seq_one_letter_code
_entity_poly.pdbx_strand_id
1 'polypeptide(L)'
;MMKKTLLWVALATAVGLAGCGGKDGAAGPAGPQGPQGPQGPEGPGAQPPAAEVINDVNVNIVSYDMGDHVISFDFQVTNEEGLPITTLDRAYAKVASDQDGGLGTPRDGGTGYYSHLSGRHGPEMTEGATLEQVAPGEYQFSTPITVTPDSDPLISLRVGGDKVPASKFQIVRTSQTFAKTTADAQCNACHVDYTSTNAKHASYVGEYSNLIEDKAGQQAFVESCMNCHNQLPKNNDDPTKGGYASNTIQHLAHTKHLGFGAAFDITNCSTCHAAPVVQTERGCSDCHDNQAAAVNTDMDWRLVHKSVAARKALLADNALTVVTENNAAGDFCNVVTAPDTTDLEALYGDGSHDGVNSFVYLSTYLHNYDAANKRFVDRALTSHNAPKTVTFPQSNVMSVCWNPQYVTKRDGYSIEGSVRISLMDPLGDGKAVMLHANSADVRNVMPEGACTNCHNGFNTLEDIFQQDNGDGTAKVKPHKFYGGVDDGGTGCIACHNNGMTRGVSAGFGPMIHDFHFGAKAKERADFERSSGQISSRSLASAEKLNGANCKACHSNGSIDLDQVPAFTMMTKAGNGKSPISANCQSCHSSDQAQAHMQSQGGFFDGTNDSTVKAAESCAVCHSEGSSYGIEKYHNIK
;
A
#
# COMPACT_ATOMS: atom_id res chain seq x y z
N MET A 1 7.73 -45.48 14.57
CA MET A 1 8.33 -46.71 13.98
C MET A 1 8.04 -46.66 12.48
N MET A 2 9.02 -46.72 11.57
CA MET A 2 9.73 -47.94 11.11
C MET A 2 8.76 -49.05 10.62
N LYS A 3 8.95 -49.67 9.44
CA LYS A 3 10.12 -49.73 8.54
C LYS A 3 9.73 -49.99 7.06
N LYS A 4 10.68 -49.77 6.13
CA LYS A 4 10.60 -50.23 4.72
C LYS A 4 10.99 -51.71 4.60
N THR A 5 10.56 -52.39 3.54
CA THR A 5 11.10 -53.68 3.08
C THR A 5 11.28 -53.69 1.56
N LEU A 6 12.42 -54.23 1.08
CA LEU A 6 12.75 -54.40 -0.34
C LEU A 6 12.26 -55.76 -0.87
N LEU A 7 12.25 -55.93 -2.20
CA LEU A 7 12.35 -57.23 -2.86
C LEU A 7 13.40 -57.17 -3.99
N TRP A 8 14.04 -58.30 -4.30
CA TRP A 8 15.10 -58.45 -5.31
C TRP A 8 15.11 -59.86 -5.91
N VAL A 9 14.83 -60.00 -7.21
CA VAL A 9 15.02 -61.20 -8.08
C VAL A 9 15.08 -60.64 -9.52
N ALA A 10 16.12 -60.71 -10.38
CA ALA A 10 17.16 -61.69 -10.73
C ALA A 10 16.75 -62.74 -11.80
N LEU A 11 17.39 -62.72 -12.99
CA LEU A 11 18.27 -63.80 -13.54
C LEU A 11 18.60 -63.63 -15.06
N ALA A 12 19.65 -64.33 -15.52
CA ALA A 12 20.38 -64.36 -16.82
C ALA A 12 19.54 -64.67 -18.11
N THR A 13 20.05 -64.80 -19.36
CA THR A 13 21.29 -65.43 -19.94
C THR A 13 21.42 -64.98 -21.45
N ALA A 14 22.33 -65.34 -22.39
CA ALA A 14 23.43 -66.32 -22.54
C ALA A 14 24.39 -66.03 -23.77
N VAL A 15 25.50 -66.79 -23.88
CA VAL A 15 26.28 -67.18 -25.11
C VAL A 15 27.03 -66.07 -25.93
N GLY A 16 28.26 -66.27 -26.46
CA GLY A 16 29.29 -67.31 -26.26
C GLY A 16 30.31 -67.53 -27.42
N LEU A 17 31.54 -67.99 -27.09
CA LEU A 17 32.61 -68.58 -27.95
C LEU A 17 33.34 -67.65 -28.99
N ALA A 18 34.61 -67.87 -29.43
CA ALA A 18 35.73 -68.73 -29.00
C ALA A 18 37.09 -68.26 -29.61
N GLY A 19 38.25 -68.76 -29.13
CA GLY A 19 39.58 -68.55 -29.74
C GLY A 19 40.77 -69.15 -28.95
N CYS A 20 41.71 -69.85 -29.61
CA CYS A 20 42.78 -70.64 -28.98
C CYS A 20 44.15 -69.93 -28.89
N GLY A 21 45.01 -70.34 -27.94
CA GLY A 21 46.46 -70.15 -28.07
C GLY A 21 47.33 -70.37 -26.81
N GLY A 22 48.28 -71.31 -26.89
CA GLY A 22 49.46 -71.35 -26.00
C GLY A 22 49.36 -72.16 -24.69
N LYS A 23 50.51 -72.65 -24.22
CA LYS A 23 50.74 -73.22 -22.88
C LYS A 23 52.11 -72.77 -22.38
N ASP A 24 52.21 -72.41 -21.11
CA ASP A 24 53.46 -72.41 -20.36
C ASP A 24 53.20 -72.86 -18.91
N GLY A 25 54.28 -73.15 -18.17
CA GLY A 25 54.22 -73.83 -16.87
C GLY A 25 53.50 -73.06 -15.76
N ALA A 26 52.87 -73.80 -14.85
CA ALA A 26 52.14 -73.21 -13.72
C ALA A 26 53.08 -72.52 -12.72
N ALA A 27 52.85 -71.22 -12.49
CA ALA A 27 53.34 -70.55 -11.28
C ALA A 27 52.59 -71.08 -10.05
N GLY A 28 53.26 -71.13 -8.90
CA GLY A 28 52.63 -71.51 -7.63
C GLY A 28 51.51 -70.56 -7.21
N PRO A 29 50.59 -70.99 -6.33
CA PRO A 29 49.52 -70.12 -5.84
C PRO A 29 50.11 -68.89 -5.15
N ALA A 30 49.54 -67.72 -5.46
CA ALA A 30 49.94 -66.47 -4.81
C ALA A 30 49.72 -66.57 -3.28
N GLY A 31 50.65 -66.00 -2.51
CA GLY A 31 50.48 -65.87 -1.06
C GLY A 31 49.22 -65.03 -0.72
N PRO A 32 48.63 -65.22 0.47
CA PRO A 32 47.44 -64.49 0.86
C PRO A 32 47.70 -62.97 0.79
N GLN A 33 46.77 -62.24 0.18
CA GLN A 33 46.85 -60.80 0.05
C GLN A 33 46.94 -60.15 1.45
N GLY A 34 47.93 -59.29 1.64
CA GLY A 34 48.09 -58.56 2.90
C GLY A 34 46.86 -57.72 3.22
N PRO A 35 46.58 -57.45 4.51
CA PRO A 35 45.41 -56.67 4.91
C PRO A 35 45.41 -55.32 4.21
N GLN A 36 44.24 -54.94 3.69
CA GLN A 36 44.04 -53.64 3.05
C GLN A 36 44.41 -52.54 4.05
N GLY A 37 45.27 -51.61 3.64
CA GLY A 37 45.65 -50.46 4.45
C GLY A 37 44.42 -49.65 4.85
N PRO A 38 44.46 -48.93 5.99
CA PRO A 38 43.33 -48.12 6.43
C PRO A 38 42.91 -47.16 5.33
N GLN A 39 41.60 -47.05 5.11
CA GLN A 39 41.05 -46.05 4.21
C GLN A 39 41.53 -44.67 4.65
N GLY A 40 42.07 -43.89 3.72
CA GLY A 40 42.48 -42.52 4.00
C GLY A 40 41.30 -41.71 4.55
N PRO A 41 41.55 -40.67 5.36
CA PRO A 41 40.47 -39.83 5.88
C PRO A 41 39.62 -39.30 4.72
N GLU A 42 38.30 -39.26 4.95
CA GLU A 42 37.35 -38.73 3.98
C GLU A 42 37.75 -37.28 3.65
N GLY A 43 38.01 -37.02 2.38
CA GLY A 43 38.38 -35.68 1.93
C GLY A 43 37.25 -34.69 2.23
N PRO A 44 37.55 -33.42 2.51
CA PRO A 44 36.51 -32.42 2.71
C PRO A 44 35.56 -32.43 1.51
N GLY A 45 34.26 -32.59 1.79
CA GLY A 45 33.24 -32.72 0.76
C GLY A 45 33.27 -31.55 -0.21
N ALA A 46 32.93 -31.81 -1.49
CA ALA A 46 32.90 -30.79 -2.52
C ALA A 46 32.02 -29.62 -2.06
N GLN A 47 32.62 -28.45 -1.88
CA GLN A 47 31.91 -27.28 -1.39
C GLN A 47 30.86 -26.81 -2.42
N PRO A 48 29.75 -26.19 -1.98
CA PRO A 48 28.74 -25.67 -2.91
C PRO A 48 29.37 -24.68 -3.90
N PRO A 49 28.92 -24.65 -5.17
CA PRO A 49 29.37 -23.65 -6.13
C PRO A 49 29.00 -22.25 -5.62
N ALA A 50 29.95 -21.32 -5.72
CA ALA A 50 29.71 -19.92 -5.39
C ALA A 50 28.80 -19.25 -6.44
N ALA A 51 28.09 -18.19 -6.03
CA ALA A 51 27.24 -17.42 -6.92
C ALA A 51 28.08 -16.68 -7.99
N GLU A 52 27.92 -17.05 -9.27
CA GLU A 52 28.49 -16.32 -10.42
C GLU A 52 27.66 -15.08 -10.79
N VAL A 53 26.35 -15.13 -10.54
CA VAL A 53 25.39 -14.04 -10.75
C VAL A 53 24.74 -13.71 -9.40
N ILE A 54 24.67 -12.42 -9.09
CA ILE A 54 24.13 -11.89 -7.83
C ILE A 54 23.26 -10.68 -8.18
N ASN A 55 21.94 -10.84 -8.24
CA ASN A 55 21.00 -9.74 -8.44
C ASN A 55 20.46 -9.21 -7.10
N ASP A 56 20.32 -10.08 -6.09
CA ASP A 56 19.97 -9.71 -4.71
C ASP A 56 20.90 -10.38 -3.69
N VAL A 57 20.87 -9.94 -2.43
CA VAL A 57 21.72 -10.45 -1.33
C VAL A 57 20.86 -10.75 -0.12
N ASN A 58 20.61 -12.04 0.09
CA ASN A 58 20.03 -12.58 1.31
C ASN A 58 21.11 -12.60 2.41
N VAL A 59 20.72 -12.23 3.64
CA VAL A 59 21.63 -12.19 4.82
C VAL A 59 20.98 -12.97 5.96
N ASN A 60 21.68 -13.98 6.47
CA ASN A 60 21.27 -14.75 7.66
C ASN A 60 22.31 -14.54 8.76
N ILE A 61 21.95 -13.85 9.84
CA ILE A 61 22.86 -13.53 10.94
C ILE A 61 22.86 -14.70 11.92
N VAL A 62 24.01 -15.36 12.08
CA VAL A 62 24.18 -16.51 12.98
C VAL A 62 24.31 -16.03 14.43
N SER A 63 25.12 -14.99 14.65
CA SER A 63 25.35 -14.38 15.95
C SER A 63 25.75 -12.91 15.81
N TYR A 64 25.54 -12.14 16.87
CA TYR A 64 26.30 -10.92 17.11
C TYR A 64 26.78 -10.91 18.56
N ASP A 65 27.96 -10.33 18.78
CA ASP A 65 28.52 -10.03 20.09
C ASP A 65 28.82 -8.53 20.17
N MET A 66 28.73 -7.95 21.36
CA MET A 66 28.98 -6.53 21.56
C MET A 66 29.68 -6.31 22.90
N GLY A 67 30.93 -5.86 22.81
CA GLY A 67 31.74 -5.48 23.96
C GLY A 67 31.71 -3.98 24.19
N ASP A 68 32.61 -3.51 25.07
CA ASP A 68 32.85 -2.08 25.22
C ASP A 68 33.41 -1.49 23.92
N HIS A 69 32.64 -0.62 23.27
CA HIS A 69 33.07 0.15 22.09
C HIS A 69 33.41 -0.70 20.85
N VAL A 70 32.97 -1.96 20.79
CA VAL A 70 33.15 -2.86 19.62
C VAL A 70 31.92 -3.75 19.43
N ILE A 71 31.55 -4.01 18.19
CA ILE A 71 30.50 -4.96 17.82
C ILE A 71 31.02 -5.92 16.75
N SER A 72 30.64 -7.19 16.87
CA SER A 72 31.02 -8.28 15.99
C SER A 72 29.79 -9.06 15.54
N PHE A 73 29.81 -9.57 14.30
CA PHE A 73 28.73 -10.33 13.69
C PHE A 73 29.30 -11.55 12.96
N ASP A 74 28.66 -12.70 13.15
CA ASP A 74 28.84 -13.88 12.32
C ASP A 74 27.59 -14.04 11.45
N PHE A 75 27.75 -14.13 10.13
CA PHE A 75 26.61 -14.16 9.22
C PHE A 75 26.91 -14.91 7.92
N GLN A 76 25.85 -15.36 7.27
CA GLN A 76 25.86 -16.03 5.98
C GLN A 76 25.24 -15.10 4.91
N VAL A 77 25.80 -15.11 3.70
CA VAL A 77 25.28 -14.38 2.52
C VAL A 77 25.11 -15.28 1.32
N THR A 78 23.94 -15.21 0.70
CA THR A 78 23.62 -15.93 -0.54
C THR A 78 22.94 -15.02 -1.57
N ASN A 79 23.04 -15.39 -2.84
CA ASN A 79 22.26 -14.75 -3.90
C ASN A 79 20.77 -15.14 -3.83
N GLU A 80 19.98 -14.69 -4.81
CA GLU A 80 18.56 -15.03 -4.99
C GLU A 80 18.27 -16.52 -5.23
N GLU A 81 19.27 -17.32 -5.63
CA GLU A 81 19.15 -18.77 -5.83
C GLU A 81 19.57 -19.58 -4.58
N GLY A 82 20.03 -18.90 -3.52
CA GLY A 82 20.57 -19.55 -2.31
C GLY A 82 22.03 -20.03 -2.44
N LEU A 83 22.75 -19.62 -3.49
CA LEU A 83 24.16 -19.93 -3.67
C LEU A 83 25.04 -18.99 -2.83
N PRO A 84 26.12 -19.49 -2.17
CA PRO A 84 26.98 -18.67 -1.32
C PRO A 84 27.73 -17.59 -2.08
N ILE A 85 27.73 -16.37 -1.55
CA ILE A 85 28.49 -15.24 -2.09
C ILE A 85 29.89 -15.25 -1.49
N THR A 86 30.93 -15.37 -2.32
CA THR A 86 32.35 -15.44 -1.87
C THR A 86 33.16 -14.22 -2.30
N THR A 87 32.48 -13.10 -2.57
CA THR A 87 33.04 -11.89 -3.20
C THR A 87 32.64 -10.60 -2.46
N LEU A 88 32.19 -10.73 -1.21
CA LEU A 88 31.79 -9.62 -0.34
C LEU A 88 33.02 -8.79 0.07
N ASP A 89 32.98 -7.47 -0.12
CA ASP A 89 34.10 -6.55 0.18
C ASP A 89 33.71 -5.35 1.06
N ARG A 90 32.43 -5.25 1.47
CA ARG A 90 31.92 -4.21 2.38
C ARG A 90 30.92 -4.78 3.39
N ALA A 91 31.05 -4.32 4.63
CA ALA A 91 30.06 -4.47 5.69
C ALA A 91 30.04 -3.19 6.54
N TYR A 92 28.88 -2.82 7.06
CA TYR A 92 28.77 -1.75 8.04
C TYR A 92 27.69 -2.03 9.09
N ALA A 93 27.91 -1.51 10.30
CA ALA A 93 26.94 -1.52 11.38
C ALA A 93 26.59 -0.09 11.79
N LYS A 94 25.30 0.24 11.77
CA LYS A 94 24.81 1.46 12.40
C LYS A 94 24.25 1.14 13.77
N VAL A 95 24.57 2.01 14.72
CA VAL A 95 24.10 1.91 16.09
C VAL A 95 23.60 3.27 16.55
N ALA A 96 22.44 3.27 17.19
CA ALA A 96 21.90 4.39 17.94
C ALA A 96 21.54 3.89 19.35
N SER A 97 21.81 4.69 20.37
CA SER A 97 21.61 4.34 21.79
C SER A 97 20.53 5.20 22.42
N ASP A 98 20.00 4.72 23.54
CA ASP A 98 19.19 5.57 24.43
C ASP A 98 20.08 6.64 25.08
N GLN A 99 19.53 7.84 25.24
CA GLN A 99 20.23 9.04 25.72
C GLN A 99 19.24 9.91 26.50
N ASP A 100 19.75 10.90 27.25
CA ASP A 100 18.87 11.86 27.92
C ASP A 100 18.01 12.63 26.89
N GLY A 101 16.68 12.52 27.04
CA GLY A 101 15.70 13.00 26.07
C GLY A 101 15.38 12.06 24.89
N GLY A 102 15.82 10.80 24.91
CA GLY A 102 15.41 9.72 23.99
C GLY A 102 16.50 9.23 23.03
N LEU A 103 16.12 8.32 22.12
CA LEU A 103 17.07 7.64 21.23
C LEU A 103 17.85 8.62 20.34
N GLY A 104 19.17 8.48 20.30
CA GLY A 104 20.10 9.31 19.53
C GLY A 104 21.22 8.52 18.83
N THR A 105 21.68 9.01 17.68
CA THR A 105 22.97 8.56 17.13
C THR A 105 24.12 9.21 17.93
N PRO A 106 25.29 8.55 18.04
CA PRO A 106 26.44 9.15 18.68
C PRO A 106 26.90 10.43 17.97
N ARG A 107 27.00 11.53 18.73
CA ARG A 107 27.34 12.87 18.21
C ARG A 107 28.74 12.88 17.61
N ASP A 108 29.66 12.16 18.25
CA ASP A 108 31.09 12.11 17.95
C ASP A 108 31.43 11.25 16.71
N GLY A 109 30.42 10.69 16.03
CA GLY A 109 30.57 10.06 14.71
C GLY A 109 30.63 8.53 14.70
N GLY A 110 30.60 7.85 15.85
CA GLY A 110 30.81 6.40 15.96
C GLY A 110 29.65 5.52 15.51
N THR A 111 29.43 5.47 14.20
CA THR A 111 28.84 4.35 13.46
C THR A 111 29.96 3.54 12.81
N GLY A 112 29.91 2.21 12.85
CA GLY A 112 31.03 1.33 12.47
C GLY A 112 31.06 0.94 10.99
N TYR A 113 32.22 1.04 10.34
CA TYR A 113 32.38 0.85 8.89
C TYR A 113 33.60 0.03 8.50
N TYR A 114 33.43 -0.85 7.49
CA TYR A 114 34.52 -1.45 6.71
C TYR A 114 34.27 -1.22 5.20
N SER A 115 35.29 -0.78 4.45
CA SER A 115 35.13 -0.37 3.05
C SER A 115 36.46 -0.29 2.28
N HIS A 116 36.73 -1.26 1.40
CA HIS A 116 37.97 -1.35 0.60
C HIS A 116 38.11 -0.28 -0.52
N LEU A 117 37.31 0.80 -0.50
CA LEU A 117 37.35 2.04 -1.29
C LEU A 117 37.90 2.00 -2.74
N SER A 118 37.12 2.52 -3.70
CA SER A 118 37.16 3.97 -3.91
C SER A 118 35.99 4.58 -4.68
N GLY A 119 35.40 5.64 -4.10
CA GLY A 119 34.46 6.57 -4.75
C GLY A 119 32.97 6.18 -4.64
N ARG A 120 32.01 7.11 -4.56
CA ARG A 120 32.09 8.59 -4.37
C ARG A 120 31.44 9.05 -3.05
N HIS A 121 30.68 8.20 -2.36
CA HIS A 121 29.87 8.57 -1.17
C HIS A 121 29.86 7.50 -0.06
N GLY A 122 31.00 6.83 0.18
CA GLY A 122 31.22 6.01 1.38
C GLY A 122 32.07 6.78 2.41
N PRO A 123 31.84 6.61 3.73
CA PRO A 123 32.81 7.01 4.74
C PRO A 123 34.09 6.17 4.62
N GLU A 124 35.17 6.68 5.20
CA GLU A 124 36.48 6.02 5.23
C GLU A 124 36.44 4.77 6.13
N MET A 125 37.40 3.85 5.97
CA MET A 125 37.47 2.67 6.85
C MET A 125 37.68 3.11 8.29
N THR A 126 36.86 2.59 9.20
CA THR A 126 37.10 2.78 10.63
C THR A 126 38.34 1.98 11.03
N GLU A 127 39.35 2.64 11.60
CA GLU A 127 40.56 2.00 12.09
C GLU A 127 40.19 0.93 13.13
N GLY A 128 40.62 -0.32 12.91
CA GLY A 128 40.26 -1.46 13.74
C GLY A 128 39.04 -2.28 13.28
N ALA A 129 38.37 -1.91 12.18
CA ALA A 129 37.33 -2.75 11.58
C ALA A 129 37.91 -3.88 10.70
N THR A 130 37.30 -5.06 10.74
CA THR A 130 37.69 -6.26 9.99
C THR A 130 36.49 -6.95 9.34
N LEU A 131 36.70 -7.55 8.16
CA LEU A 131 35.74 -8.43 7.50
C LEU A 131 36.53 -9.64 6.98
N GLU A 132 36.27 -10.82 7.51
CA GLU A 132 36.93 -12.08 7.14
C GLU A 132 35.91 -13.09 6.64
N GLN A 133 36.26 -13.84 5.59
CA GLN A 133 35.45 -14.95 5.10
C GLN A 133 35.94 -16.25 5.73
N VAL A 134 35.12 -16.86 6.59
CA VAL A 134 35.49 -18.08 7.34
C VAL A 134 35.14 -19.37 6.58
N ALA A 135 34.14 -19.32 5.70
CA ALA A 135 33.76 -20.42 4.80
C ALA A 135 32.99 -19.87 3.57
N PRO A 136 32.68 -20.67 2.52
CA PRO A 136 31.91 -20.20 1.36
C PRO A 136 30.56 -19.60 1.75
N GLY A 137 30.40 -18.27 1.58
CA GLY A 137 29.21 -17.54 2.00
C GLY A 137 29.17 -17.14 3.48
N GLU A 138 30.10 -17.61 4.32
CA GLU A 138 30.11 -17.33 5.77
C GLU A 138 31.21 -16.33 6.13
N TYR A 139 30.84 -15.28 6.87
CA TYR A 139 31.70 -14.14 7.19
C TYR A 139 31.63 -13.76 8.67
N GLN A 140 32.75 -13.27 9.18
CA GLN A 140 32.85 -12.58 10.45
C GLN A 140 33.21 -11.11 10.19
N PHE A 141 32.41 -10.19 10.72
CA PHE A 141 32.61 -8.74 10.63
C PHE A 141 32.75 -8.16 12.02
N SER A 142 33.80 -7.38 12.30
CA SER A 142 33.96 -6.63 13.55
C SER A 142 34.25 -5.17 13.28
N THR A 143 33.73 -4.28 14.11
CA THR A 143 33.92 -2.83 13.92
C THR A 143 33.80 -2.04 15.23
N PRO A 144 34.61 -0.97 15.43
CA PRO A 144 34.44 -0.07 16.56
C PRO A 144 33.12 0.70 16.52
N ILE A 145 32.56 0.94 17.71
CA ILE A 145 31.35 1.73 17.96
C ILE A 145 31.56 2.61 19.19
N THR A 146 30.64 3.54 19.45
CA THR A 146 30.76 4.50 20.58
C THR A 146 29.70 4.30 21.67
N VAL A 147 29.18 3.08 21.78
CA VAL A 147 28.17 2.68 22.77
C VAL A 147 28.54 1.36 23.43
N THR A 148 27.84 1.01 24.51
CA THR A 148 28.07 -0.22 25.30
C THR A 148 26.80 -1.10 25.33
N PRO A 149 26.88 -2.37 25.77
CA PRO A 149 25.70 -3.23 25.97
C PRO A 149 24.57 -2.62 26.79
N ASP A 150 24.92 -1.84 27.82
CA ASP A 150 23.98 -1.20 28.74
C ASP A 150 23.33 0.07 28.15
N SER A 151 23.81 0.58 27.00
CA SER A 151 23.29 1.77 26.31
C SER A 151 22.00 1.53 25.49
N ASP A 152 21.33 0.40 25.75
CA ASP A 152 20.17 -0.16 25.01
C ASP A 152 20.07 0.19 23.50
N PRO A 153 21.00 -0.30 22.67
CA PRO A 153 21.07 0.13 21.28
C PRO A 153 20.05 -0.48 20.32
N LEU A 154 19.57 0.37 19.41
CA LEU A 154 19.08 -0.01 18.08
C LEU A 154 20.31 -0.33 17.19
N ILE A 155 20.37 -1.54 16.64
CA ILE A 155 21.50 -2.03 15.83
C ILE A 155 20.99 -2.44 14.44
N SER A 156 21.67 -2.00 13.38
CA SER A 156 21.46 -2.51 12.03
C SER A 156 22.76 -2.87 11.31
N LEU A 157 22.72 -3.92 10.50
CA LEU A 157 23.80 -4.41 9.64
C LEU A 157 23.41 -4.23 8.17
N ARG A 158 24.38 -3.94 7.30
CA ARG A 158 24.22 -4.06 5.84
C ARG A 158 25.54 -4.50 5.21
N VAL A 159 25.44 -5.27 4.13
CA VAL A 159 26.59 -5.85 3.42
C VAL A 159 26.51 -5.61 1.91
N GLY A 160 27.62 -5.79 1.20
CA GLY A 160 27.70 -5.67 -0.26
C GLY A 160 29.15 -5.57 -0.74
N GLY A 161 29.38 -4.91 -1.88
CA GLY A 161 30.74 -4.67 -2.36
C GLY A 161 30.85 -3.83 -3.64
N ASP A 162 32.00 -3.93 -4.30
CA ASP A 162 32.23 -3.47 -5.67
C ASP A 162 31.49 -4.37 -6.69
N LYS A 163 31.41 -5.67 -6.39
CA LYS A 163 30.83 -6.72 -7.26
C LYS A 163 29.53 -7.31 -6.74
N VAL A 164 29.13 -6.94 -5.53
CA VAL A 164 27.97 -7.49 -4.81
C VAL A 164 26.99 -6.34 -4.55
N PRO A 165 25.73 -6.41 -5.02
CA PRO A 165 24.76 -5.37 -4.74
C PRO A 165 24.55 -5.20 -3.23
N ALA A 166 24.28 -3.98 -2.77
CA ALA A 166 24.18 -3.71 -1.35
C ALA A 166 22.82 -4.21 -0.81
N SER A 167 22.86 -5.21 0.08
CA SER A 167 21.69 -5.90 0.68
C SER A 167 20.65 -4.93 1.23
N LYS A 168 19.46 -5.40 1.61
CA LYS A 168 18.62 -4.62 2.53
C LYS A 168 19.37 -4.35 3.84
N PHE A 169 19.00 -3.28 4.55
CA PHE A 169 19.37 -3.13 5.96
C PHE A 169 18.72 -4.29 6.75
N GLN A 170 19.49 -4.93 7.61
CA GLN A 170 19.01 -5.92 8.57
C GLN A 170 18.96 -5.27 9.95
N ILE A 171 17.78 -5.09 10.54
CA ILE A 171 17.64 -4.64 11.93
C ILE A 171 17.93 -5.84 12.83
N VAL A 172 19.04 -5.78 13.57
CA VAL A 172 19.59 -6.91 14.34
C VAL A 172 19.11 -6.91 15.78
N ARG A 173 18.97 -5.71 16.37
CA ARG A 173 18.40 -5.47 17.70
C ARG A 173 17.59 -4.18 17.67
N THR A 174 16.51 -4.14 18.43
CA THR A 174 15.80 -2.90 18.75
C THR A 174 16.03 -2.50 20.21
N SER A 175 15.99 -1.19 20.49
CA SER A 175 15.90 -0.68 21.86
C SER A 175 14.62 -1.19 22.53
N GLN A 176 14.76 -1.61 23.79
CA GLN A 176 13.72 -2.09 24.69
C GLN A 176 13.19 -1.00 25.64
N THR A 177 14.01 0.02 25.97
CA THR A 177 13.58 1.16 26.80
C THR A 177 12.73 2.16 26.00
N PHE A 178 12.98 2.29 24.69
CA PHE A 178 12.33 3.31 23.88
C PHE A 178 10.89 2.97 23.45
N ALA A 179 9.94 3.75 23.96
CA ALA A 179 8.53 3.70 23.58
C ALA A 179 8.25 4.28 22.18
N LYS A 180 8.26 3.42 21.15
CA LYS A 180 7.75 3.75 19.81
C LYS A 180 6.24 4.00 19.86
N THR A 181 5.81 5.22 19.52
CA THR A 181 4.39 5.56 19.34
C THR A 181 3.84 5.14 17.97
N THR A 182 4.70 4.77 17.01
CA THR A 182 4.33 4.38 15.63
C THR A 182 4.97 3.03 15.31
N ALA A 183 4.24 2.14 14.64
CA ALA A 183 4.74 0.88 14.11
C ALA A 183 4.64 0.85 12.58
N ASP A 184 5.34 -0.10 11.95
CA ASP A 184 5.47 -0.18 10.49
C ASP A 184 4.12 -0.32 9.78
N ALA A 185 3.15 -0.98 10.41
CA ALA A 185 1.80 -1.17 9.87
C ALA A 185 1.06 0.16 9.61
N GLN A 186 1.22 1.17 10.47
CA GLN A 186 0.62 2.50 10.26
C GLN A 186 1.22 3.20 9.05
N CYS A 187 2.54 3.10 8.84
CA CYS A 187 3.20 3.64 7.64
C CYS A 187 2.75 2.88 6.39
N ASN A 188 2.72 1.55 6.47
CA ASN A 188 2.47 0.66 5.34
C ASN A 188 1.00 0.56 4.92
N ALA A 189 0.07 1.09 5.73
CA ALA A 189 -1.33 1.32 5.32
C ALA A 189 -1.45 2.20 4.06
N CYS A 190 -0.49 3.10 3.82
CA CYS A 190 -0.37 3.88 2.58
C CYS A 190 0.94 3.58 1.81
N HIS A 191 2.03 3.24 2.51
CA HIS A 191 3.35 2.97 1.92
C HIS A 191 3.68 1.49 1.76
N VAL A 192 2.67 0.68 1.39
CA VAL A 192 2.66 -0.79 1.22
C VAL A 192 3.99 -1.45 0.80
N ASP A 193 4.70 -0.86 -0.15
CA ASP A 193 6.08 -1.24 -0.51
C ASP A 193 6.87 0.04 -0.80
N TYR A 194 7.29 0.75 0.24
CA TYR A 194 8.12 1.96 0.15
C TYR A 194 9.44 1.70 -0.59
N THR A 195 10.03 0.51 -0.39
CA THR A 195 11.27 0.05 -1.04
C THR A 195 11.20 0.05 -2.57
N SER A 196 10.03 -0.24 -3.15
CA SER A 196 9.78 -0.17 -4.60
C SER A 196 9.57 1.24 -5.18
N THR A 197 9.46 2.27 -4.35
CA THR A 197 9.06 3.62 -4.79
C THR A 197 10.25 4.51 -5.18
N ASN A 198 9.97 5.56 -5.95
CA ASN A 198 10.89 6.67 -6.19
C ASN A 198 11.02 7.64 -4.99
N ALA A 199 10.54 7.26 -3.80
CA ALA A 199 10.62 8.11 -2.61
C ALA A 199 12.06 8.25 -2.10
N LYS A 200 12.34 9.34 -1.39
CA LYS A 200 13.69 9.58 -0.85
C LYS A 200 14.06 8.51 0.16
N HIS A 201 15.27 7.98 0.02
CA HIS A 201 15.82 6.93 0.86
C HIS A 201 15.04 5.59 0.86
N ALA A 202 14.28 5.27 -0.19
CA ALA A 202 13.64 3.95 -0.35
C ALA A 202 14.65 2.79 -0.14
N SER A 203 15.85 2.90 -0.71
CA SER A 203 16.95 1.94 -0.55
C SER A 203 17.64 1.93 0.83
N TYR A 204 17.12 2.66 1.81
CA TYR A 204 17.52 2.62 3.22
C TYR A 204 16.47 1.95 4.12
N VAL A 205 15.24 1.73 3.65
CA VAL A 205 14.28 0.89 4.37
C VAL A 205 14.71 -0.57 4.25
N GLY A 206 14.83 -1.22 5.40
CA GLY A 206 15.26 -2.61 5.53
C GLY A 206 14.18 -3.52 6.09
N GLU A 207 14.62 -4.63 6.66
CA GLU A 207 13.80 -5.67 7.28
C GLU A 207 14.37 -6.09 8.63
N TYR A 208 13.55 -6.72 9.47
CA TYR A 208 14.02 -7.30 10.74
C TYR A 208 14.78 -8.60 10.45
N SER A 209 15.95 -8.79 11.07
CA SER A 209 16.75 -9.98 10.84
C SER A 209 16.12 -11.24 11.44
N ASN A 210 16.66 -12.40 11.08
CA ASN A 210 16.30 -13.70 11.63
C ASN A 210 16.54 -13.85 13.15
N LEU A 211 17.15 -12.86 13.82
CA LEU A 211 17.32 -12.84 15.29
C LEU A 211 16.14 -12.20 16.04
N ILE A 212 15.17 -11.63 15.31
CA ILE A 212 13.95 -11.04 15.87
C ILE A 212 12.79 -11.98 15.48
N GLU A 213 12.59 -13.04 16.28
CA GLU A 213 11.77 -14.22 15.93
C GLU A 213 10.34 -13.88 15.48
N ASP A 214 9.69 -12.87 16.07
CA ASP A 214 8.32 -12.45 15.75
C ASP A 214 8.21 -11.59 14.48
N LYS A 215 9.35 -11.09 13.97
CA LYS A 215 9.40 -10.14 12.84
C LYS A 215 10.32 -10.52 11.68
N ALA A 216 11.11 -11.60 11.78
CA ALA A 216 12.09 -11.99 10.78
C ALA A 216 11.58 -11.88 9.32
N GLY A 217 12.28 -11.10 8.48
CA GLY A 217 11.92 -10.84 7.08
C GLY A 217 10.76 -9.86 6.84
N GLN A 218 10.11 -9.34 7.89
CA GLN A 218 9.14 -8.25 7.77
C GLN A 218 9.88 -6.91 7.58
N GLN A 219 9.29 -5.99 6.81
CA GLN A 219 9.88 -4.66 6.59
C GLN A 219 9.93 -3.85 7.90
N ALA A 220 11.09 -3.31 8.21
CA ALA A 220 11.37 -2.56 9.44
C ALA A 220 11.48 -1.05 9.14
N PHE A 221 10.38 -0.47 8.66
CA PHE A 221 10.29 0.92 8.17
C PHE A 221 10.76 1.92 9.22
N VAL A 222 10.14 1.93 10.41
CA VAL A 222 10.36 2.95 11.44
C VAL A 222 11.79 2.86 11.97
N GLU A 223 12.21 1.66 12.37
CA GLU A 223 13.56 1.31 12.81
C GLU A 223 14.63 1.70 11.78
N SER A 224 14.41 1.44 10.50
CA SER A 224 15.36 1.80 9.43
C SER A 224 15.55 3.31 9.32
N CYS A 225 14.45 4.08 9.43
CA CYS A 225 14.54 5.53 9.51
C CYS A 225 15.24 5.99 10.80
N MET A 226 14.93 5.40 11.96
CA MET A 226 15.50 5.74 13.27
C MET A 226 17.00 5.44 13.41
N ASN A 227 17.59 4.59 12.55
CA ASN A 227 19.04 4.40 12.47
C ASN A 227 19.81 5.65 11.98
N CYS A 228 19.12 6.70 11.52
CA CYS A 228 19.72 7.98 11.11
C CYS A 228 18.89 9.20 11.58
N HIS A 229 17.57 9.14 11.45
CA HIS A 229 16.62 10.18 11.85
C HIS A 229 16.08 9.85 13.24
N ASN A 230 16.92 10.05 14.24
CA ASN A 230 16.65 9.75 15.65
C ASN A 230 15.57 10.68 16.28
N GLN A 231 15.28 10.51 17.57
CA GLN A 231 14.46 11.47 18.33
C GLN A 231 15.27 12.71 18.75
N LEU A 232 16.54 12.51 19.07
CA LEU A 232 17.51 13.58 19.20
C LEU A 232 18.06 13.93 17.80
N PRO A 233 18.10 15.21 17.39
CA PRO A 233 18.85 15.60 16.19
C PRO A 233 20.35 15.38 16.43
N LYS A 234 21.13 15.14 15.38
CA LYS A 234 22.58 14.89 15.55
C LYS A 234 23.34 16.09 16.15
N ASN A 235 22.80 17.30 16.01
CA ASN A 235 23.31 18.52 16.63
C ASN A 235 22.14 19.27 17.29
N ASN A 236 22.21 19.46 18.62
CA ASN A 236 21.19 20.20 19.38
C ASN A 236 21.38 21.72 19.30
N ASP A 237 22.62 22.20 19.19
CA ASP A 237 22.96 23.62 19.30
C ASP A 237 22.74 24.39 17.98
N ASP A 238 22.83 23.67 16.86
CA ASP A 238 22.49 24.19 15.54
C ASP A 238 21.99 23.07 14.61
N PRO A 239 20.67 22.95 14.39
CA PRO A 239 20.09 21.97 13.46
C PRO A 239 20.65 22.07 12.03
N THR A 240 21.11 23.24 11.58
CA THR A 240 21.70 23.39 10.24
C THR A 240 23.11 22.78 10.13
N LYS A 241 23.74 22.45 11.26
CA LYS A 241 25.10 21.87 11.35
C LYS A 241 25.08 20.39 11.80
N GLY A 242 24.00 19.65 11.49
CA GLY A 242 23.87 18.21 11.78
C GLY A 242 24.34 17.24 10.67
N GLY A 243 24.76 17.74 9.51
CA GLY A 243 25.13 16.89 8.36
C GLY A 243 23.92 16.15 7.79
N TYR A 244 24.04 14.85 7.51
CA TYR A 244 22.98 14.05 6.88
C TYR A 244 21.79 13.71 7.81
N ALA A 245 21.87 14.06 9.09
CA ALA A 245 20.93 13.69 10.15
C ALA A 245 20.52 14.90 11.02
N SER A 246 20.31 16.07 10.40
CA SER A 246 19.82 17.28 11.08
C SER A 246 18.41 17.11 11.64
N ASN A 247 17.52 16.45 10.88
CA ASN A 247 16.09 16.37 11.20
C ASN A 247 15.78 15.03 11.86
N THR A 248 14.93 15.07 12.89
CA THR A 248 14.38 13.90 13.57
C THR A 248 13.33 13.18 12.71
N ILE A 249 13.05 11.90 12.98
CA ILE A 249 11.94 11.19 12.30
C ILE A 249 10.60 11.88 12.58
N GLN A 250 10.41 12.41 13.79
CA GLN A 250 9.20 13.15 14.18
C GLN A 250 8.97 14.38 13.30
N HIS A 251 9.99 15.25 13.18
CA HIS A 251 9.94 16.44 12.34
C HIS A 251 9.72 16.10 10.85
N LEU A 252 10.35 15.04 10.35
CA LEU A 252 10.15 14.58 8.98
C LEU A 252 8.73 14.01 8.76
N ALA A 253 8.22 13.20 9.70
CA ALA A 253 6.88 12.64 9.63
C ALA A 253 5.82 13.75 9.62
N HIS A 254 5.86 14.69 10.56
CA HIS A 254 4.91 15.80 10.60
C HIS A 254 5.02 16.69 9.34
N THR A 255 6.18 17.31 9.11
CA THR A 255 6.33 18.35 8.06
C THR A 255 6.22 17.84 6.62
N LYS A 256 6.14 16.53 6.38
CA LYS A 256 5.93 15.94 5.05
C LYS A 256 4.48 15.50 4.81
N HIS A 257 3.64 15.49 5.85
CA HIS A 257 2.21 15.15 5.75
C HIS A 257 1.27 16.36 5.92
N LEU A 258 1.80 17.57 6.16
CA LEU A 258 1.00 18.81 6.23
C LEU A 258 0.25 19.18 4.93
N GLY A 259 0.70 18.67 3.77
CA GLY A 259 0.24 19.10 2.44
C GLY A 259 -0.78 18.18 1.76
N PHE A 260 -1.49 17.31 2.48
CA PHE A 260 -2.50 16.43 1.88
C PHE A 260 -3.84 17.16 1.68
N GLY A 261 -4.25 17.35 0.43
CA GLY A 261 -5.40 18.19 0.05
C GLY A 261 -6.64 17.45 -0.47
N ALA A 262 -6.89 16.21 -0.04
CA ALA A 262 -8.07 15.44 -0.45
C ALA A 262 -8.56 14.54 0.71
N ALA A 263 -9.66 14.90 1.36
CA ALA A 263 -10.30 14.19 2.48
C ALA A 263 -9.33 13.72 3.59
N PHE A 264 -8.24 14.47 3.80
CA PHE A 264 -7.22 14.22 4.81
C PHE A 264 -7.42 15.15 6.01
N ASP A 265 -6.97 14.71 7.18
CA ASP A 265 -6.88 15.56 8.35
C ASP A 265 -5.61 15.27 9.14
N ILE A 266 -4.72 16.28 9.19
CA ILE A 266 -3.46 16.23 9.94
C ILE A 266 -3.69 16.09 11.46
N THR A 267 -4.90 16.40 11.94
CA THR A 267 -5.28 16.23 13.35
C THR A 267 -5.62 14.78 13.69
N ASN A 268 -5.76 13.87 12.70
CA ASN A 268 -5.93 12.45 12.95
C ASN A 268 -4.61 11.77 13.36
N CYS A 269 -4.13 12.05 14.57
CA CYS A 269 -2.92 11.42 15.11
C CYS A 269 -3.00 9.88 15.09
N SER A 270 -4.20 9.29 15.17
CA SER A 270 -4.40 7.83 15.23
C SER A 270 -4.10 7.09 13.91
N THR A 271 -4.00 7.79 12.79
CA THR A 271 -3.49 7.20 11.53
C THR A 271 -2.03 6.76 11.67
N CYS A 272 -1.21 7.55 12.37
CA CYS A 272 0.23 7.30 12.50
C CYS A 272 0.63 6.74 13.88
N HIS A 273 -0.14 7.04 14.94
CA HIS A 273 0.25 6.73 16.31
C HIS A 273 -0.69 5.75 17.01
N ALA A 274 -0.12 4.68 17.54
CA ALA A 274 -0.76 3.84 18.55
C ALA A 274 -0.97 4.64 19.84
N ALA A 275 -2.03 4.32 20.59
CA ALA A 275 -2.36 5.02 21.83
C ALA A 275 -1.53 4.51 23.03
N PRO A 276 -1.20 5.38 24.01
CA PRO A 276 -1.49 6.81 24.08
C PRO A 276 -0.46 7.67 23.34
N VAL A 277 -0.92 8.78 22.74
CA VAL A 277 -0.04 9.81 22.17
C VAL A 277 0.43 10.72 23.31
N VAL A 278 1.47 10.29 24.02
CA VAL A 278 2.15 11.12 25.03
C VAL A 278 2.94 12.25 24.37
N GLN A 279 3.03 13.39 25.03
CA GLN A 279 3.74 14.55 24.51
C GLN A 279 5.26 14.29 24.47
N THR A 280 5.92 14.72 23.39
CA THR A 280 7.31 15.21 23.47
C THR A 280 7.28 16.71 23.22
N GLU A 281 8.03 17.49 24.01
CA GLU A 281 8.01 18.97 23.98
C GLU A 281 8.27 19.59 22.59
N ARG A 282 8.84 18.80 21.68
CA ARG A 282 9.33 19.22 20.35
C ARG A 282 8.32 19.00 19.22
N GLY A 283 7.30 18.17 19.43
CA GLY A 283 6.39 17.73 18.36
C GLY A 283 5.39 18.78 17.89
N CYS A 284 4.92 19.66 18.79
CA CYS A 284 3.89 20.65 18.46
C CYS A 284 4.40 21.71 17.47
N SER A 285 5.66 22.12 17.59
CA SER A 285 6.28 23.11 16.71
C SER A 285 6.44 22.66 15.26
N ASP A 286 6.38 21.36 14.97
CA ASP A 286 6.41 20.85 13.59
C ASP A 286 5.14 21.22 12.79
N CYS A 287 4.04 21.51 13.49
CA CYS A 287 2.72 21.82 12.91
C CYS A 287 2.20 23.23 13.26
N HIS A 288 2.72 23.84 14.34
CA HIS A 288 2.24 25.13 14.88
C HIS A 288 3.32 26.22 14.96
N ASP A 289 4.51 25.99 14.40
CA ASP A 289 5.71 26.83 14.58
C ASP A 289 5.95 27.16 16.07
N ASN A 290 6.49 28.34 16.36
CA ASN A 290 6.71 28.82 17.72
C ASN A 290 5.41 29.24 18.46
N GLN A 291 4.22 29.10 17.86
CA GLN A 291 2.96 29.57 18.47
C GLN A 291 2.46 28.63 19.59
N ALA A 292 2.96 27.39 19.65
CA ALA A 292 2.60 26.39 20.66
C ALA A 292 3.49 26.39 21.91
N ALA A 293 4.33 27.39 22.13
CA ALA A 293 5.36 27.42 23.19
C ALA A 293 4.85 27.53 24.65
N ALA A 294 3.58 27.19 24.93
CA ALA A 294 2.93 27.36 26.24
C ALA A 294 1.82 26.33 26.56
N VAL A 295 1.70 25.22 25.82
CA VAL A 295 0.64 24.21 26.04
C VAL A 295 1.02 23.12 27.04
N ASN A 296 0.03 22.68 27.82
CA ASN A 296 0.15 21.78 28.97
C ASN A 296 0.70 20.38 28.60
N THR A 297 1.73 19.93 29.32
CA THR A 297 2.38 18.61 29.17
C THR A 297 1.44 17.44 29.45
N ASP A 298 0.51 17.63 30.40
CA ASP A 298 -0.27 16.54 31.02
C ASP A 298 -1.59 16.26 30.27
N MET A 299 -1.77 16.84 29.08
CA MET A 299 -3.01 16.76 28.30
C MET A 299 -2.92 15.69 27.21
N ASP A 300 -3.94 14.81 27.14
CA ASP A 300 -4.15 13.94 25.98
C ASP A 300 -4.65 14.78 24.80
N TRP A 301 -3.74 15.13 23.88
CA TRP A 301 -4.03 15.97 22.72
C TRP A 301 -5.07 15.39 21.76
N ARG A 302 -5.41 14.10 21.85
CA ARG A 302 -6.54 13.50 21.12
C ARG A 302 -7.91 14.06 21.56
N LEU A 303 -8.01 14.57 22.79
CA LEU A 303 -9.21 15.23 23.31
C LEU A 303 -9.40 16.64 22.74
N VAL A 304 -8.32 17.24 22.22
CA VAL A 304 -8.32 18.54 21.52
C VAL A 304 -8.50 18.32 20.02
N HIS A 305 -7.68 17.44 19.42
CA HIS A 305 -7.76 17.01 18.03
C HIS A 305 -8.88 15.97 17.77
N LYS A 306 -10.04 16.16 18.41
CA LYS A 306 -11.14 15.19 18.43
C LYS A 306 -12.06 15.24 17.21
N SER A 307 -11.98 16.28 16.36
CA SER A 307 -12.98 16.51 15.29
C SER A 307 -13.10 15.32 14.33
N VAL A 308 -11.99 14.66 14.01
CA VAL A 308 -12.00 13.47 13.14
C VAL A 308 -12.76 12.29 13.77
N ALA A 309 -12.54 12.04 15.06
CA ALA A 309 -13.27 11.02 15.81
C ALA A 309 -14.76 11.38 15.94
N ALA A 310 -15.08 12.66 16.11
CA ALA A 310 -16.46 13.15 16.13
C ALA A 310 -17.15 13.01 14.76
N ARG A 311 -16.47 13.26 13.64
CA ARG A 311 -17.02 13.01 12.29
C ARG A 311 -17.24 11.51 12.04
N LYS A 312 -16.34 10.64 12.51
CA LYS A 312 -16.55 9.18 12.46
C LYS A 312 -17.74 8.73 13.33
N ALA A 313 -17.91 9.31 14.51
CA ALA A 313 -19.08 9.05 15.36
C ALA A 313 -20.38 9.51 14.66
N LEU A 314 -20.43 10.73 14.11
CA LEU A 314 -21.59 11.24 13.36
C LEU A 314 -22.02 10.32 12.21
N LEU A 315 -21.08 9.72 11.47
CA LEU A 315 -21.37 8.73 10.43
C LEU A 315 -22.02 7.46 10.98
N ALA A 316 -21.50 6.92 12.09
CA ALA A 316 -22.02 5.70 12.71
C ALA A 316 -23.38 5.93 13.41
N ASP A 317 -23.50 7.02 14.16
CA ASP A 317 -24.67 7.36 14.98
C ASP A 317 -25.88 7.81 14.14
N ASN A 318 -25.69 8.12 12.85
CA ASN A 318 -26.74 8.56 11.92
C ASN A 318 -26.82 7.67 10.65
N ALA A 319 -26.32 6.44 10.71
CA ALA A 319 -26.33 5.52 9.57
C ALA A 319 -27.73 5.34 8.97
N LEU A 320 -27.85 5.53 7.65
CA LEU A 320 -29.13 5.52 6.94
C LEU A 320 -29.45 4.15 6.36
N THR A 321 -30.74 3.85 6.27
CA THR A 321 -31.27 2.77 5.41
C THR A 321 -32.21 3.36 4.36
N VAL A 322 -32.33 2.69 3.20
CA VAL A 322 -33.19 3.12 2.10
C VAL A 322 -33.95 1.91 1.56
N VAL A 323 -35.23 2.10 1.29
CA VAL A 323 -36.04 1.20 0.47
C VAL A 323 -36.53 1.97 -0.76
N THR A 324 -36.56 1.33 -1.92
CA THR A 324 -37.21 1.88 -3.12
C THR A 324 -38.51 1.14 -3.37
N GLU A 325 -39.62 1.86 -3.36
CA GLU A 325 -40.98 1.32 -3.45
C GLU A 325 -41.88 2.17 -4.35
N ASN A 326 -43.08 1.68 -4.64
CA ASN A 326 -44.12 2.46 -5.30
C ASN A 326 -45.19 2.84 -4.27
N ASN A 327 -45.48 4.14 -4.14
CA ASN A 327 -46.54 4.59 -3.24
C ASN A 327 -47.95 4.25 -3.76
N ALA A 328 -48.99 4.56 -2.98
CA ALA A 328 -50.39 4.31 -3.36
C ALA A 328 -50.89 5.10 -4.59
N ALA A 329 -50.18 6.14 -5.03
CA ALA A 329 -50.44 6.87 -6.28
C ALA A 329 -49.66 6.28 -7.49
N GLY A 330 -48.74 5.33 -7.24
CA GLY A 330 -47.87 4.71 -8.23
C GLY A 330 -46.56 5.45 -8.48
N ASP A 331 -46.24 6.52 -7.73
CA ASP A 331 -44.94 7.20 -7.82
C ASP A 331 -43.83 6.31 -7.25
N PHE A 332 -42.64 6.36 -7.88
CA PHE A 332 -41.45 5.66 -7.38
C PHE A 332 -40.82 6.49 -6.27
N CYS A 333 -40.68 5.93 -5.08
CA CYS A 333 -40.19 6.62 -3.88
C CYS A 333 -38.93 5.95 -3.32
N ASN A 334 -37.94 6.77 -2.98
CA ASN A 334 -36.88 6.37 -2.05
C ASN A 334 -37.33 6.74 -0.63
N VAL A 335 -37.65 5.74 0.18
CA VAL A 335 -37.98 5.89 1.60
C VAL A 335 -36.68 5.76 2.40
N VAL A 336 -36.22 6.88 2.94
CA VAL A 336 -35.01 6.98 3.76
C VAL A 336 -35.42 6.87 5.22
N THR A 337 -34.77 5.99 5.98
CA THR A 337 -34.95 5.88 7.43
C THR A 337 -33.62 6.15 8.12
N ALA A 338 -33.61 7.15 8.99
CA ALA A 338 -32.54 7.44 9.93
C ALA A 338 -32.87 6.86 11.33
N PRO A 339 -31.91 6.78 12.26
CA PRO A 339 -32.19 6.40 13.64
C PRO A 339 -33.22 7.33 14.30
N ASP A 340 -33.98 6.83 15.29
CA ASP A 340 -35.06 7.59 15.96
C ASP A 340 -34.58 8.87 16.67
N THR A 341 -33.26 9.03 16.85
CA THR A 341 -32.60 10.23 17.37
C THR A 341 -32.40 11.35 16.32
N THR A 342 -32.66 11.08 15.05
CA THR A 342 -32.30 11.95 13.92
C THR A 342 -33.55 12.49 13.22
N ASP A 343 -33.88 13.76 13.47
CA ASP A 343 -35.08 14.42 12.93
C ASP A 343 -34.82 14.97 11.50
N LEU A 344 -35.14 14.17 10.48
CA LEU A 344 -35.04 14.56 9.07
C LEU A 344 -36.04 15.66 8.68
N GLU A 345 -37.20 15.74 9.34
CA GLU A 345 -38.20 16.79 9.09
C GLU A 345 -37.67 18.16 9.56
N ALA A 346 -37.11 18.24 10.77
CA ALA A 346 -36.48 19.46 11.27
C ALA A 346 -35.24 19.88 10.45
N LEU A 347 -34.53 18.92 9.85
CA LEU A 347 -33.31 19.14 9.06
C LEU A 347 -33.58 19.55 7.60
N TYR A 348 -34.65 19.05 6.98
CA TYR A 348 -34.92 19.20 5.53
C TYR A 348 -36.32 19.77 5.20
N GLY A 349 -37.16 20.03 6.19
CA GLY A 349 -38.58 20.35 6.03
C GLY A 349 -38.95 21.64 5.30
N ASP A 350 -38.00 22.50 4.94
CA ASP A 350 -38.25 23.65 4.06
C ASP A 350 -38.38 23.26 2.57
N GLY A 351 -38.01 22.02 2.21
CA GLY A 351 -38.13 21.50 0.85
C GLY A 351 -37.11 22.07 -0.15
N SER A 352 -36.11 22.84 0.30
CA SER A 352 -35.01 23.35 -0.51
C SER A 352 -34.08 22.21 -0.98
N HIS A 353 -32.99 22.49 -1.71
CA HIS A 353 -32.03 21.44 -2.10
C HIS A 353 -30.96 21.20 -1.01
N ASP A 354 -30.71 22.26 -0.24
CA ASP A 354 -29.68 22.45 0.77
C ASP A 354 -30.20 22.36 2.21
N GLY A 355 -31.51 22.14 2.40
CA GLY A 355 -32.15 21.93 3.69
C GLY A 355 -32.23 23.19 4.55
N VAL A 356 -32.77 23.04 5.75
CA VAL A 356 -33.03 24.16 6.65
C VAL A 356 -31.72 24.86 7.01
N ASN A 357 -31.64 26.17 6.76
CA ASN A 357 -30.44 27.00 6.89
C ASN A 357 -29.22 26.52 6.06
N SER A 358 -29.44 25.86 4.92
CA SER A 358 -28.41 25.28 4.06
C SER A 358 -27.54 24.19 4.73
N PHE A 359 -28.04 23.56 5.79
CA PHE A 359 -27.29 22.57 6.59
C PHE A 359 -27.25 21.16 5.98
N VAL A 360 -28.16 20.80 5.08
CA VAL A 360 -28.35 19.41 4.60
C VAL A 360 -28.55 19.33 3.09
N TYR A 361 -27.48 18.99 2.37
CA TYR A 361 -27.52 18.78 0.92
C TYR A 361 -28.04 17.37 0.57
N LEU A 362 -29.24 17.28 0.00
CA LEU A 362 -29.88 16.00 -0.35
C LEU A 362 -29.62 15.60 -1.81
N SER A 363 -28.87 14.51 -2.01
CA SER A 363 -28.51 13.97 -3.34
C SER A 363 -29.03 12.55 -3.51
N THR A 364 -30.23 12.41 -4.10
CA THR A 364 -30.93 11.12 -4.30
C THR A 364 -31.30 10.87 -5.76
N TYR A 365 -31.20 9.62 -6.20
CA TYR A 365 -31.44 9.15 -7.57
C TYR A 365 -32.23 7.84 -7.61
N LEU A 366 -32.87 7.56 -8.77
CA LEU A 366 -33.34 6.24 -9.18
C LEU A 366 -32.51 5.74 -10.38
N HIS A 367 -32.16 4.46 -10.37
CA HIS A 367 -31.39 3.77 -11.40
C HIS A 367 -32.15 2.54 -11.90
N ASN A 368 -31.94 2.15 -13.16
CA ASN A 368 -32.25 0.77 -13.57
C ASN A 368 -31.17 -0.15 -13.00
N TYR A 369 -31.55 -1.28 -12.41
CA TYR A 369 -30.63 -2.15 -11.66
C TYR A 369 -30.68 -3.61 -12.12
N ASP A 370 -29.49 -4.20 -12.18
CA ASP A 370 -29.19 -5.57 -12.59
C ASP A 370 -28.80 -6.38 -11.35
N ALA A 371 -29.80 -7.01 -10.73
CA ALA A 371 -29.66 -7.76 -9.48
C ALA A 371 -28.75 -9.00 -9.61
N ALA A 372 -28.65 -9.59 -10.81
CA ALA A 372 -27.76 -10.73 -11.06
C ALA A 372 -26.28 -10.32 -11.02
N ASN A 373 -25.96 -9.07 -11.36
CA ASN A 373 -24.59 -8.55 -11.44
C ASN A 373 -24.29 -7.47 -10.38
N LYS A 374 -25.25 -7.19 -9.47
CA LYS A 374 -25.19 -6.14 -8.42
C LYS A 374 -24.70 -4.79 -8.93
N ARG A 375 -25.31 -4.28 -10.01
CA ARG A 375 -24.89 -3.03 -10.67
C ARG A 375 -26.05 -2.14 -11.11
N PHE A 376 -25.81 -0.83 -11.09
CA PHE A 376 -26.66 0.13 -11.81
C PHE A 376 -26.37 0.06 -13.32
N VAL A 377 -27.43 -0.07 -14.11
CA VAL A 377 -27.41 -0.14 -15.57
C VAL A 377 -27.39 1.25 -16.18
N ASP A 378 -28.22 2.17 -15.69
CA ASP A 378 -28.23 3.59 -16.03
C ASP A 378 -29.10 4.38 -15.04
N ARG A 379 -29.26 5.68 -15.29
CA ARG A 379 -30.19 6.54 -14.55
C ARG A 379 -31.61 6.35 -15.09
N ALA A 380 -32.54 5.92 -14.23
CA ALA A 380 -33.96 5.82 -14.60
C ALA A 380 -34.64 7.19 -14.64
N LEU A 381 -34.19 8.16 -13.84
CA LEU A 381 -34.70 9.54 -13.88
C LEU A 381 -34.34 10.24 -15.21
N THR A 382 -35.35 10.68 -15.95
CA THR A 382 -35.20 11.38 -17.25
C THR A 382 -34.43 12.71 -17.15
N SER A 383 -34.35 13.30 -15.95
CA SER A 383 -33.55 14.49 -15.65
C SER A 383 -33.05 14.45 -14.21
N HIS A 384 -31.90 15.07 -13.92
CA HIS A 384 -31.48 15.32 -12.53
C HIS A 384 -32.50 16.23 -11.81
N ASN A 385 -33.12 17.16 -12.55
CA ASN A 385 -34.07 18.13 -12.03
C ASN A 385 -35.52 17.67 -12.24
N ALA A 386 -35.76 16.35 -12.32
CA ALA A 386 -37.10 15.79 -12.38
C ALA A 386 -37.89 16.20 -11.12
N PRO A 387 -39.12 16.76 -11.25
CA PRO A 387 -39.93 17.14 -10.11
C PRO A 387 -40.10 15.99 -9.11
N LYS A 388 -39.77 16.26 -7.85
CA LYS A 388 -39.87 15.34 -6.72
C LYS A 388 -40.87 15.87 -5.70
N THR A 389 -41.59 14.98 -5.04
CA THR A 389 -42.32 15.29 -3.81
C THR A 389 -41.52 14.74 -2.64
N VAL A 390 -41.43 15.50 -1.54
CA VAL A 390 -40.82 15.03 -0.29
C VAL A 390 -41.86 15.09 0.82
N THR A 391 -41.94 14.03 1.62
CA THR A 391 -42.85 13.92 2.75
C THR A 391 -42.16 13.21 3.91
N PHE A 392 -42.65 13.44 5.13
CA PHE A 392 -42.14 12.82 6.35
C PHE A 392 -43.26 11.98 6.99
N PRO A 393 -43.32 10.66 6.75
CA PRO A 393 -44.27 9.79 7.44
C PRO A 393 -44.03 9.73 8.97
N GLN A 394 -42.80 9.96 9.38
CA GLN A 394 -42.31 10.14 10.76
C GLN A 394 -41.12 11.11 10.70
N SER A 395 -40.74 11.76 11.80
CA SER A 395 -39.64 12.75 11.80
C SER A 395 -38.30 12.17 11.31
N ASN A 396 -37.99 10.91 11.62
CA ASN A 396 -36.79 10.20 11.17
C ASN A 396 -36.95 9.43 9.83
N VAL A 397 -38.11 9.55 9.18
CA VAL A 397 -38.41 8.86 7.91
C VAL A 397 -38.76 9.89 6.83
N MET A 398 -37.95 9.96 5.78
CA MET A 398 -38.14 10.87 4.65
C MET A 398 -38.44 10.08 3.37
N SER A 399 -39.62 10.27 2.80
CA SER A 399 -40.01 9.67 1.51
C SER A 399 -39.87 10.68 0.38
N VAL A 400 -39.00 10.37 -0.59
CA VAL A 400 -38.74 11.20 -1.79
C VAL A 400 -39.26 10.50 -3.03
N CYS A 401 -40.33 11.02 -3.63
CA CYS A 401 -41.09 10.38 -4.70
C CYS A 401 -40.99 11.11 -6.04
N TRP A 402 -40.94 10.36 -7.14
CA TRP A 402 -41.04 10.85 -8.53
C TRP A 402 -42.17 10.18 -9.27
N ASN A 403 -42.97 10.99 -9.97
CA ASN A 403 -44.06 10.50 -10.78
C ASN A 403 -43.56 9.65 -11.97
N PRO A 404 -44.22 8.54 -12.36
CA PRO A 404 -43.71 7.61 -13.37
C PRO A 404 -43.39 8.23 -14.74
N GLN A 405 -44.00 9.36 -15.11
CA GLN A 405 -43.66 10.08 -16.34
C GLN A 405 -42.20 10.57 -16.39
N TYR A 406 -41.51 10.62 -15.24
CA TYR A 406 -40.10 10.99 -15.12
C TYR A 406 -39.16 9.78 -14.93
N VAL A 407 -39.69 8.55 -14.94
CA VAL A 407 -38.95 7.31 -14.64
C VAL A 407 -38.97 6.35 -15.84
N THR A 408 -37.87 6.33 -16.60
CA THR A 408 -37.67 5.39 -17.71
C THR A 408 -37.18 4.05 -17.15
N LYS A 409 -38.11 3.13 -16.90
CA LYS A 409 -37.79 1.73 -16.59
C LYS A 409 -37.38 0.97 -17.86
N ARG A 410 -36.29 0.20 -17.78
CA ARG A 410 -35.84 -0.72 -18.84
C ARG A 410 -36.31 -2.16 -18.55
N ASP A 411 -36.72 -2.88 -19.59
CA ASP A 411 -37.21 -4.25 -19.46
C ASP A 411 -36.14 -5.20 -18.91
N GLY A 412 -36.55 -6.10 -18.02
CA GLY A 412 -35.66 -7.04 -17.33
C GLY A 412 -34.93 -6.49 -16.10
N TYR A 413 -35.03 -5.19 -15.81
CA TYR A 413 -34.35 -4.55 -14.69
C TYR A 413 -35.33 -4.06 -13.60
N SER A 414 -34.88 -3.94 -12.35
CA SER A 414 -35.62 -3.27 -11.28
C SER A 414 -35.29 -1.77 -11.23
N ILE A 415 -36.02 -1.02 -10.40
CA ILE A 415 -35.76 0.39 -10.13
C ILE A 415 -35.25 0.47 -8.69
N GLU A 416 -34.02 0.93 -8.51
CA GLU A 416 -33.35 0.99 -7.21
C GLU A 416 -32.80 2.39 -6.94
N GLY A 417 -32.80 2.75 -5.66
CA GLY A 417 -32.41 4.05 -5.15
C GLY A 417 -30.95 4.11 -4.71
N SER A 418 -30.38 5.31 -4.83
CA SER A 418 -29.17 5.70 -4.10
C SER A 418 -29.39 7.06 -3.48
N VAL A 419 -29.14 7.20 -2.18
CA VAL A 419 -29.41 8.40 -1.40
C VAL A 419 -28.16 8.83 -0.66
N ARG A 420 -27.83 10.12 -0.75
CA ARG A 420 -26.75 10.74 0.02
C ARG A 420 -27.27 11.99 0.70
N ILE A 421 -26.94 12.15 1.97
CA ILE A 421 -27.32 13.28 2.82
C ILE A 421 -26.03 13.87 3.38
N SER A 422 -25.62 15.03 2.85
CA SER A 422 -24.39 15.69 3.29
C SER A 422 -24.69 16.78 4.31
N LEU A 423 -24.26 16.56 5.54
CA LEU A 423 -24.32 17.52 6.63
C LEU A 423 -23.21 18.57 6.44
N MET A 424 -23.59 19.83 6.37
CA MET A 424 -22.71 20.94 6.03
C MET A 424 -22.17 21.59 7.30
N ASP A 425 -20.88 21.35 7.58
CA ASP A 425 -20.19 21.85 8.78
C ASP A 425 -20.86 21.46 10.13
N PRO A 426 -21.09 20.16 10.39
CA PRO A 426 -21.79 19.71 11.60
C PRO A 426 -20.99 19.88 12.91
N LEU A 427 -19.73 20.35 12.84
CA LEU A 427 -18.85 20.54 14.00
C LEU A 427 -18.30 21.98 14.14
N GLY A 428 -18.53 22.88 13.18
CA GLY A 428 -17.90 24.20 13.15
C GLY A 428 -16.41 24.18 12.76
N ASP A 429 -16.00 23.19 11.96
CA ASP A 429 -14.64 23.01 11.44
C ASP A 429 -14.53 23.25 9.91
N GLY A 430 -15.63 23.65 9.27
CA GLY A 430 -15.74 23.96 7.84
C GLY A 430 -15.90 22.74 6.94
N LYS A 431 -15.82 21.51 7.44
CA LYS A 431 -15.86 20.27 6.66
C LYS A 431 -17.27 19.67 6.61
N ALA A 432 -17.66 19.12 5.47
CA ALA A 432 -18.94 18.42 5.34
C ALA A 432 -18.77 16.90 5.53
N VAL A 433 -19.81 16.25 6.03
CA VAL A 433 -19.87 14.79 6.30
C VAL A 433 -21.03 14.21 5.49
N MET A 434 -20.79 13.14 4.73
CA MET A 434 -21.80 12.54 3.84
C MET A 434 -22.27 11.20 4.38
N LEU A 435 -23.55 11.10 4.72
CA LEU A 435 -24.24 9.82 4.92
C LEU A 435 -24.65 9.26 3.55
N HIS A 436 -24.55 7.95 3.34
CA HIS A 436 -24.90 7.28 2.08
C HIS A 436 -25.66 5.96 2.33
N ALA A 437 -26.59 5.64 1.44
CA ALA A 437 -27.23 4.33 1.36
C ALA A 437 -27.74 4.03 -0.07
N ASN A 438 -27.83 2.75 -0.42
CA ASN A 438 -28.51 2.24 -1.62
C ASN A 438 -29.67 1.33 -1.18
N SER A 439 -30.74 1.21 -1.98
CA SER A 439 -31.83 0.25 -1.70
C SER A 439 -31.46 -1.22 -2.00
N ALA A 440 -30.41 -1.43 -2.80
CA ALA A 440 -29.90 -2.73 -3.19
C ALA A 440 -28.36 -2.74 -3.19
N ASP A 441 -27.78 -3.91 -2.96
CA ASP A 441 -26.33 -4.13 -3.00
C ASP A 441 -25.70 -3.63 -4.30
N VAL A 442 -24.61 -2.87 -4.20
CA VAL A 442 -23.79 -2.51 -5.35
C VAL A 442 -22.43 -3.18 -5.19
N ARG A 443 -21.93 -3.86 -6.24
CA ARG A 443 -20.62 -4.50 -6.19
C ARG A 443 -19.53 -3.46 -5.97
N ASN A 444 -18.91 -3.52 -4.79
CA ASN A 444 -17.58 -2.99 -4.53
C ASN A 444 -16.58 -4.15 -4.43
N VAL A 445 -15.31 -3.88 -4.73
CA VAL A 445 -14.17 -4.82 -4.63
C VAL A 445 -13.06 -4.26 -3.73
N MET A 446 -13.37 -3.20 -2.99
CA MET A 446 -12.55 -2.55 -1.97
C MET A 446 -13.28 -2.66 -0.62
N PRO A 447 -12.59 -2.99 0.49
CA PRO A 447 -13.21 -3.03 1.82
C PRO A 447 -13.56 -1.62 2.33
N GLU A 448 -14.42 -1.55 3.36
CA GLU A 448 -14.90 -0.31 4.02
C GLU A 448 -13.77 0.71 4.27
N GLY A 449 -12.65 0.26 4.84
CA GLY A 449 -11.50 1.10 5.20
C GLY A 449 -10.59 1.53 4.05
N ALA A 450 -10.73 0.96 2.84
CA ALA A 450 -9.75 1.07 1.76
C ALA A 450 -9.29 2.51 1.48
N CYS A 451 -10.24 3.43 1.28
CA CYS A 451 -9.92 4.81 1.03
C CYS A 451 -9.53 5.54 2.33
N THR A 452 -10.22 5.28 3.45
CA THR A 452 -10.02 6.00 4.72
C THR A 452 -8.69 5.69 5.42
N ASN A 453 -8.01 4.60 5.05
CA ASN A 453 -6.61 4.33 5.45
C ASN A 453 -5.68 5.51 5.15
N CYS A 454 -5.89 6.18 4.00
CA CYS A 454 -5.11 7.35 3.59
C CYS A 454 -5.95 8.64 3.60
N HIS A 455 -7.22 8.59 3.17
CA HIS A 455 -8.19 9.69 3.27
C HIS A 455 -8.85 9.71 4.65
N ASN A 456 -8.00 9.91 5.66
CA ASN A 456 -8.28 9.69 7.08
C ASN A 456 -9.21 10.72 7.75
N GLY A 457 -9.74 11.69 7.00
CA GLY A 457 -10.46 12.83 7.55
C GLY A 457 -11.94 12.60 7.88
N PHE A 458 -12.56 11.53 7.37
CA PHE A 458 -14.02 11.30 7.47
C PHE A 458 -14.84 12.53 7.07
N ASN A 459 -14.38 13.25 6.04
CA ASN A 459 -15.07 14.37 5.41
C ASN A 459 -15.21 14.14 3.91
N THR A 460 -16.19 14.81 3.30
CA THR A 460 -16.32 14.85 1.84
C THR A 460 -15.06 15.41 1.18
N LEU A 461 -14.65 14.81 0.06
CA LEU A 461 -13.63 15.34 -0.84
C LEU A 461 -13.92 16.79 -1.23
N GLU A 462 -12.86 17.57 -1.31
CA GLU A 462 -12.85 18.98 -1.65
C GLU A 462 -13.03 19.20 -3.18
N ASP A 463 -12.46 20.27 -3.74
CA ASP A 463 -12.57 20.57 -5.17
C ASP A 463 -11.55 19.74 -5.99
N ILE A 464 -12.05 18.71 -6.68
CA ILE A 464 -11.22 17.74 -7.40
C ILE A 464 -10.81 18.29 -8.77
N PHE A 465 -9.51 18.26 -9.08
CA PHE A 465 -8.94 18.56 -10.40
C PHE A 465 -9.66 17.80 -11.54
N GLN A 466 -10.17 18.50 -12.56
CA GLN A 466 -10.66 17.88 -13.79
C GLN A 466 -9.62 17.93 -14.91
N GLN A 467 -8.97 19.08 -15.08
CA GLN A 467 -8.02 19.35 -16.15
C GLN A 467 -7.24 20.64 -15.89
N ASP A 468 -6.10 20.78 -16.55
CA ASP A 468 -5.44 22.09 -16.74
C ASP A 468 -6.28 22.95 -17.73
N ASN A 469 -6.26 24.27 -17.57
CA ASN A 469 -6.80 25.23 -18.54
C ASN A 469 -5.72 25.79 -19.48
N GLY A 470 -4.44 25.61 -19.16
CA GLY A 470 -3.29 26.10 -19.93
C GLY A 470 -2.93 27.57 -19.67
N ASP A 471 -3.63 28.24 -18.76
CA ASP A 471 -3.41 29.63 -18.35
C ASP A 471 -2.78 29.77 -16.94
N GLY A 472 -2.38 28.65 -16.34
CA GLY A 472 -1.91 28.57 -14.95
C GLY A 472 -3.01 28.26 -13.93
N THR A 473 -4.27 28.12 -14.36
CA THR A 473 -5.39 27.69 -13.52
C THR A 473 -5.84 26.27 -13.86
N ALA A 474 -6.36 25.54 -12.87
CA ALA A 474 -7.03 24.26 -13.09
C ALA A 474 -8.55 24.44 -13.07
N LYS A 475 -9.24 23.71 -13.94
CA LYS A 475 -10.68 23.50 -13.81
C LYS A 475 -10.91 22.37 -12.82
N VAL A 476 -11.55 22.70 -11.70
CA VAL A 476 -11.94 21.78 -10.64
C VAL A 476 -13.40 21.34 -10.74
N LYS A 477 -13.82 20.37 -9.94
CA LYS A 477 -15.21 19.97 -9.75
C LYS A 477 -15.50 19.85 -8.25
N PRO A 478 -16.48 20.59 -7.71
CA PRO A 478 -16.78 20.57 -6.28
C PRO A 478 -17.42 19.23 -5.90
N HIS A 479 -16.73 18.45 -5.06
CA HIS A 479 -17.25 17.20 -4.49
C HIS A 479 -17.65 17.33 -3.00
N LYS A 480 -17.50 18.53 -2.40
CA LYS A 480 -17.86 18.85 -1.00
C LYS A 480 -19.29 18.47 -0.59
N PHE A 481 -20.17 18.25 -1.57
CA PHE A 481 -21.57 17.92 -1.34
C PHE A 481 -21.92 16.44 -1.59
N TYR A 482 -21.01 15.62 -2.14
CA TYR A 482 -21.35 14.28 -2.63
C TYR A 482 -20.16 13.31 -2.85
N GLY A 483 -18.99 13.59 -2.29
CA GLY A 483 -17.76 12.79 -2.42
C GLY A 483 -17.25 12.23 -1.09
N GLY A 484 -18.07 11.47 -0.36
CA GLY A 484 -17.59 10.66 0.76
C GLY A 484 -16.62 9.56 0.31
N VAL A 485 -15.75 9.14 1.23
CA VAL A 485 -14.65 8.16 1.03
C VAL A 485 -14.76 6.96 1.98
N ASP A 486 -15.72 7.02 2.89
CA ASP A 486 -16.23 5.93 3.72
C ASP A 486 -16.86 4.80 2.88
N ASP A 487 -17.06 3.63 3.51
CA ASP A 487 -17.58 2.39 2.90
C ASP A 487 -16.89 2.03 1.56
N GLY A 488 -15.55 2.08 1.52
CA GLY A 488 -14.77 1.82 0.31
C GLY A 488 -15.18 2.69 -0.89
N GLY A 489 -15.80 3.84 -0.65
CA GLY A 489 -16.34 4.75 -1.66
C GLY A 489 -17.62 4.30 -2.37
N THR A 490 -18.46 3.41 -1.81
CA THR A 490 -19.75 3.01 -2.46
C THR A 490 -20.63 4.20 -2.85
N GLY A 491 -20.64 5.28 -2.06
CA GLY A 491 -21.35 6.53 -2.35
C GLY A 491 -20.89 7.26 -3.61
N CYS A 492 -19.71 6.93 -4.15
CA CYS A 492 -19.27 7.38 -5.47
C CYS A 492 -20.04 6.67 -6.60
N ILE A 493 -20.39 5.38 -6.43
CA ILE A 493 -20.96 4.53 -7.50
C ILE A 493 -22.37 5.01 -7.91
N ALA A 494 -23.11 5.67 -7.00
CA ALA A 494 -24.34 6.41 -7.29
C ALA A 494 -24.20 7.43 -8.45
N CYS A 495 -22.99 7.98 -8.65
CA CYS A 495 -22.65 8.90 -9.73
C CYS A 495 -21.64 8.33 -10.75
N HIS A 496 -20.89 7.29 -10.39
CA HIS A 496 -19.73 6.76 -11.14
C HIS A 496 -19.88 5.26 -11.44
N ASN A 497 -21.09 4.79 -11.71
CA ASN A 497 -21.33 3.45 -12.24
C ASN A 497 -21.14 3.39 -13.78
N ASN A 498 -21.09 2.17 -14.30
CA ASN A 498 -20.88 1.84 -15.71
C ASN A 498 -21.98 2.38 -16.64
N GLY A 499 -23.15 2.74 -16.10
CA GLY A 499 -24.29 3.30 -16.81
C GLY A 499 -24.33 4.82 -16.95
N MET A 500 -23.43 5.53 -16.26
CA MET A 500 -23.41 7.00 -16.26
C MET A 500 -22.38 7.49 -17.28
N THR A 501 -22.81 8.30 -18.25
CA THR A 501 -21.93 8.89 -19.27
C THR A 501 -20.95 9.90 -18.65
N ARG A 502 -19.78 9.40 -18.24
CA ARG A 502 -18.69 10.17 -17.61
C ARG A 502 -17.51 10.40 -18.57
N GLY A 503 -16.37 10.85 -18.06
CA GLY A 503 -15.17 11.12 -18.86
C GLY A 503 -14.58 9.87 -19.52
N VAL A 504 -13.35 9.98 -20.03
CA VAL A 504 -12.63 8.85 -20.66
C VAL A 504 -12.45 7.64 -19.73
N SER A 505 -12.47 7.89 -18.42
CA SER A 505 -12.37 6.92 -17.33
C SER A 505 -13.74 6.80 -16.63
N ALA A 506 -14.74 6.33 -17.38
CA ALA A 506 -16.10 6.10 -16.88
C ALA A 506 -16.21 4.78 -16.10
N GLY A 507 -17.15 4.70 -15.15
CA GLY A 507 -17.17 3.65 -14.12
C GLY A 507 -16.25 3.98 -12.93
N PHE A 508 -16.38 3.22 -11.84
CA PHE A 508 -15.76 3.54 -10.56
C PHE A 508 -14.28 3.15 -10.54
N GLY A 509 -13.97 1.88 -10.85
CA GLY A 509 -12.59 1.37 -10.93
C GLY A 509 -11.70 2.15 -11.91
N PRO A 510 -12.10 2.38 -13.18
CA PRO A 510 -11.27 3.11 -14.13
C PRO A 510 -10.99 4.54 -13.70
N MET A 511 -11.96 5.21 -13.06
CA MET A 511 -11.77 6.53 -12.47
C MET A 511 -10.76 6.49 -11.33
N ILE A 512 -10.91 5.58 -10.36
CA ILE A 512 -9.99 5.48 -9.22
C ILE A 512 -8.56 5.19 -9.70
N HIS A 513 -8.38 4.26 -10.64
CA HIS A 513 -7.08 3.98 -11.25
C HIS A 513 -6.48 5.22 -11.94
N ASP A 514 -7.27 5.92 -12.76
CA ASP A 514 -6.80 7.08 -13.55
C ASP A 514 -6.40 8.28 -12.67
N PHE A 515 -7.16 8.54 -11.60
CA PHE A 515 -6.89 9.62 -10.66
C PHE A 515 -5.70 9.38 -9.72
N HIS A 516 -5.27 8.13 -9.53
CA HIS A 516 -4.11 7.80 -8.69
C HIS A 516 -2.86 7.47 -9.52
N PHE A 517 -2.97 6.66 -10.58
CA PHE A 517 -1.81 6.11 -11.29
C PHE A 517 -1.88 6.24 -12.82
N GLY A 518 -2.89 6.94 -13.34
CA GLY A 518 -3.12 7.10 -14.77
C GLY A 518 -2.85 8.48 -15.35
N ALA A 519 -3.52 8.77 -16.45
CA ALA A 519 -3.39 10.01 -17.20
C ALA A 519 -3.80 11.23 -16.38
N LYS A 520 -4.86 11.13 -15.55
CA LYS A 520 -5.32 12.24 -14.69
C LYS A 520 -4.38 12.49 -13.52
N ALA A 521 -3.79 11.45 -12.93
CA ALA A 521 -2.73 11.60 -11.95
C ALA A 521 -1.52 12.35 -12.53
N LYS A 522 -1.09 11.98 -13.75
CA LYS A 522 0.01 12.67 -14.44
C LYS A 522 -0.33 14.12 -14.81
N GLU A 523 -1.48 14.37 -15.41
CA GLU A 523 -1.91 15.72 -15.81
C GLU A 523 -1.97 16.66 -14.59
N ARG A 524 -2.47 16.16 -13.46
CA ARG A 524 -2.45 16.88 -12.17
C ARG A 524 -1.01 17.15 -11.71
N ALA A 525 -0.12 16.17 -11.74
CA ALA A 525 1.27 16.32 -11.31
C ALA A 525 2.07 17.30 -12.19
N ASP A 526 1.79 17.33 -13.50
CA ASP A 526 2.37 18.31 -14.43
C ASP A 526 1.83 19.72 -14.17
N PHE A 527 0.54 19.86 -13.87
CA PHE A 527 -0.08 21.13 -13.48
C PHE A 527 0.43 21.66 -12.12
N GLU A 528 0.57 20.80 -11.10
CA GLU A 528 1.13 21.17 -9.79
C GLU A 528 2.57 21.70 -9.92
N ARG A 529 3.33 21.21 -10.91
CA ARG A 529 4.67 21.73 -11.26
C ARG A 529 4.62 23.03 -12.06
N SER A 530 3.75 23.13 -13.08
CA SER A 530 3.68 24.30 -13.97
C SER A 530 3.15 25.54 -13.26
N SER A 531 2.17 25.37 -12.36
CA SER A 531 1.64 26.42 -11.49
C SER A 531 2.50 26.72 -10.26
N GLY A 532 3.58 25.95 -10.03
CA GLY A 532 4.52 26.16 -8.92
C GLY A 532 4.04 25.72 -7.55
N GLN A 533 2.92 24.99 -7.45
CA GLN A 533 2.42 24.40 -6.19
C GLN A 533 3.40 23.38 -5.61
N ILE A 534 4.11 22.65 -6.46
CA ILE A 534 5.28 21.86 -6.09
C ILE A 534 6.49 22.28 -6.95
N SER A 535 7.70 22.16 -6.41
CA SER A 535 8.91 22.49 -7.16
C SER A 535 9.14 21.48 -8.30
N SER A 536 9.81 21.90 -9.37
CA SER A 536 10.13 21.06 -10.54
C SER A 536 11.02 19.83 -10.26
N ARG A 537 11.52 19.67 -9.02
CA ARG A 537 12.27 18.49 -8.55
C ARG A 537 11.48 17.66 -7.52
N SER A 538 10.21 17.98 -7.31
CA SER A 538 9.31 17.27 -6.40
C SER A 538 8.43 16.28 -7.16
N LEU A 539 8.05 15.22 -6.46
CA LEU A 539 6.99 14.31 -6.88
C LEU A 539 5.65 14.80 -6.31
N ALA A 540 4.59 14.72 -7.10
CA ALA A 540 3.21 14.82 -6.63
C ALA A 540 2.89 13.62 -5.72
N SER A 541 1.84 13.68 -4.91
CA SER A 541 1.63 12.68 -3.85
C SER A 541 1.45 11.25 -4.35
N ALA A 542 0.80 11.03 -5.50
CA ALA A 542 0.62 9.68 -6.05
C ALA A 542 1.90 9.13 -6.73
N GLU A 543 2.76 9.99 -7.28
CA GLU A 543 4.07 9.58 -7.84
C GLU A 543 5.07 9.12 -6.76
N LYS A 544 4.78 9.38 -5.48
CA LYS A 544 5.54 8.86 -4.31
C LYS A 544 5.11 7.45 -3.92
N LEU A 545 4.01 6.95 -4.49
CA LEU A 545 3.47 5.61 -4.27
C LEU A 545 3.75 4.72 -5.48
N ASN A 546 3.58 3.41 -5.33
CA ASN A 546 3.70 2.46 -6.44
C ASN A 546 2.31 1.94 -6.82
N GLY A 547 1.87 2.19 -8.05
CA GLY A 547 0.57 1.74 -8.57
C GLY A 547 0.45 0.22 -8.71
N ALA A 548 1.56 -0.53 -8.64
CA ALA A 548 1.53 -1.98 -8.57
C ALA A 548 1.03 -2.51 -7.20
N ASN A 549 0.94 -1.67 -6.16
CA ASN A 549 0.46 -2.07 -4.83
C ASN A 549 -1.07 -2.12 -4.74
N CYS A 550 -1.70 -3.00 -5.51
CA CYS A 550 -3.15 -3.20 -5.54
C CYS A 550 -3.76 -3.39 -4.13
N LYS A 551 -3.05 -4.05 -3.20
CA LYS A 551 -3.52 -4.26 -1.83
C LYS A 551 -3.62 -3.00 -0.95
N ALA A 552 -3.19 -1.84 -1.44
CA ALA A 552 -3.48 -0.56 -0.80
C ALA A 552 -4.99 -0.24 -0.80
N CYS A 553 -5.71 -0.70 -1.83
CA CYS A 553 -7.16 -0.47 -1.99
C CYS A 553 -7.99 -1.78 -2.00
N HIS A 554 -7.40 -2.92 -2.36
CA HIS A 554 -8.09 -4.19 -2.50
C HIS A 554 -7.72 -5.18 -1.40
N SER A 555 -8.65 -6.07 -1.05
CA SER A 555 -8.36 -7.20 -0.17
C SER A 555 -7.86 -8.40 -0.97
N ASN A 556 -7.07 -9.26 -0.34
CA ASN A 556 -6.55 -10.47 -0.98
C ASN A 556 -7.72 -11.32 -1.52
N GLY A 557 -7.69 -11.64 -2.82
CA GLY A 557 -8.78 -12.35 -3.51
C GLY A 557 -10.02 -11.51 -3.87
N SER A 558 -10.05 -10.18 -3.66
CA SER A 558 -11.19 -9.34 -4.09
C SER A 558 -11.14 -8.92 -5.56
N ILE A 559 -9.98 -9.06 -6.23
CA ILE A 559 -9.80 -8.84 -7.67
C ILE A 559 -9.95 -10.18 -8.40
N ASP A 560 -11.18 -10.52 -8.77
CA ASP A 560 -11.50 -11.65 -9.64
C ASP A 560 -12.00 -11.14 -10.99
N LEU A 561 -11.26 -11.46 -12.07
CA LEU A 561 -11.55 -11.05 -13.45
C LEU A 561 -12.68 -11.87 -14.09
N ASP A 562 -12.80 -13.15 -13.77
CA ASP A 562 -13.88 -14.03 -14.25
C ASP A 562 -15.24 -13.59 -13.70
N GLN A 563 -15.26 -12.97 -12.51
CA GLN A 563 -16.47 -12.37 -11.97
C GLN A 563 -16.82 -11.01 -12.59
N VAL A 564 -15.92 -10.26 -13.24
CA VAL A 564 -16.19 -8.87 -13.68
C VAL A 564 -17.43 -8.83 -14.58
N PRO A 565 -18.46 -8.01 -14.30
CA PRO A 565 -19.68 -8.02 -15.09
C PRO A 565 -19.39 -7.59 -16.52
N ALA A 566 -19.42 -8.56 -17.45
CA ALA A 566 -19.01 -8.41 -18.84
C ALA A 566 -20.01 -7.58 -19.67
N PHE A 567 -20.19 -6.32 -19.29
CA PHE A 567 -21.08 -5.34 -19.91
C PHE A 567 -20.33 -4.04 -20.20
N THR A 568 -20.66 -3.42 -21.33
CA THR A 568 -20.05 -2.15 -21.76
C THR A 568 -20.21 -1.04 -20.71
N MET A 569 -19.21 -0.19 -20.60
CA MET A 569 -19.24 1.03 -19.79
C MET A 569 -19.46 2.25 -20.67
N MET A 570 -20.42 3.09 -20.29
CA MET A 570 -20.88 4.23 -21.09
C MET A 570 -20.02 5.48 -20.86
N THR A 571 -19.58 6.12 -21.93
CA THR A 571 -18.80 7.38 -21.87
C THR A 571 -19.61 8.56 -22.41
N LYS A 572 -19.21 9.77 -22.02
CA LYS A 572 -19.77 11.05 -22.52
C LYS A 572 -19.39 11.33 -23.97
N ALA A 573 -18.30 10.76 -24.47
CA ALA A 573 -17.88 10.91 -25.86
C ALA A 573 -18.65 10.01 -26.84
N GLY A 574 -19.58 9.17 -26.34
CA GLY A 574 -20.45 8.34 -27.17
C GLY A 574 -19.81 7.03 -27.64
N ASN A 575 -18.62 6.70 -27.11
CA ASN A 575 -17.85 5.51 -27.43
C ASN A 575 -17.73 4.63 -26.17
N GLY A 576 -18.41 3.48 -26.17
CA GLY A 576 -18.44 2.55 -25.04
C GLY A 576 -17.14 1.78 -24.91
N LYS A 577 -16.78 1.39 -23.68
CA LYS A 577 -15.56 0.59 -23.40
C LYS A 577 -15.89 -0.75 -22.76
N SER A 578 -15.10 -1.78 -23.06
CA SER A 578 -15.21 -3.07 -22.38
C SER A 578 -14.67 -2.98 -20.94
N PRO A 579 -15.29 -3.68 -19.97
CA PRO A 579 -15.10 -3.42 -18.54
C PRO A 579 -13.70 -3.77 -18.03
N ILE A 580 -13.11 -4.90 -18.42
CA ILE A 580 -11.77 -5.29 -17.94
C ILE A 580 -10.71 -4.39 -18.58
N SER A 581 -10.69 -4.29 -19.91
CA SER A 581 -9.70 -3.51 -20.65
C SER A 581 -9.70 -2.04 -20.26
N ALA A 582 -10.85 -1.45 -19.94
CA ALA A 582 -10.92 -0.06 -19.48
C ALA A 582 -10.34 0.15 -18.06
N ASN A 583 -10.43 -0.84 -17.16
CA ASN A 583 -9.77 -0.78 -15.86
C ASN A 583 -8.24 -0.89 -16.02
N CYS A 584 -7.77 -1.71 -16.95
CA CYS A 584 -6.35 -1.85 -17.28
C CYS A 584 -5.80 -0.60 -18.01
N GLN A 585 -6.53 -0.07 -18.99
CA GLN A 585 -6.13 1.09 -19.82
C GLN A 585 -5.86 2.35 -18.99
N SER A 586 -6.53 2.53 -17.85
CA SER A 586 -6.28 3.67 -16.95
C SER A 586 -4.80 3.79 -16.53
N CYS A 587 -4.09 2.67 -16.37
CA CYS A 587 -2.64 2.65 -16.08
C CYS A 587 -1.81 2.21 -17.30
N HIS A 588 -2.30 1.25 -18.09
CA HIS A 588 -1.62 0.70 -19.27
C HIS A 588 -2.12 1.35 -20.56
N SER A 589 -1.90 2.66 -20.70
CA SER A 589 -2.45 3.47 -21.79
C SER A 589 -1.65 3.43 -23.10
N SER A 590 -0.61 2.60 -23.24
CA SER A 590 0.22 2.57 -24.45
C SER A 590 -0.46 1.88 -25.63
N ASP A 591 -0.15 2.30 -26.86
CA ASP A 591 -0.75 1.75 -28.09
C ASP A 591 -0.57 0.23 -28.19
N GLN A 592 0.60 -0.29 -27.77
CA GLN A 592 0.87 -1.73 -27.72
C GLN A 592 -0.02 -2.46 -26.71
N ALA A 593 -0.24 -1.89 -25.52
CA ALA A 593 -1.12 -2.48 -24.52
C ALA A 593 -2.58 -2.44 -24.97
N GLN A 594 -3.02 -1.34 -25.59
CA GLN A 594 -4.37 -1.20 -26.14
C GLN A 594 -4.62 -2.17 -27.31
N ALA A 595 -3.68 -2.31 -28.25
CA ALA A 595 -3.76 -3.29 -29.32
C ALA A 595 -3.76 -4.73 -28.81
N HIS A 596 -3.00 -5.03 -27.75
CA HIS A 596 -3.08 -6.33 -27.06
C HIS A 596 -4.47 -6.55 -26.45
N MET A 597 -5.01 -5.61 -25.67
CA MET A 597 -6.36 -5.70 -25.10
C MET A 597 -7.44 -5.91 -26.18
N GLN A 598 -7.35 -5.20 -27.30
CA GLN A 598 -8.23 -5.39 -28.47
C GLN A 598 -8.10 -6.79 -29.08
N SER A 599 -6.88 -7.35 -29.16
CA SER A 599 -6.68 -8.73 -29.64
C SER A 599 -7.34 -9.80 -28.74
N GLN A 600 -7.64 -9.47 -27.48
CA GLN A 600 -8.28 -10.35 -26.50
C GLN A 600 -9.79 -10.08 -26.35
N GLY A 601 -10.41 -9.36 -27.31
CA GLY A 601 -11.84 -9.05 -27.34
C GLY A 601 -12.24 -7.79 -26.57
N GLY A 602 -11.27 -7.03 -26.04
CA GLY A 602 -11.49 -5.70 -25.48
C GLY A 602 -11.81 -4.65 -26.55
N PHE A 603 -12.42 -3.54 -26.14
CA PHE A 603 -12.70 -2.42 -27.02
C PHE A 603 -12.76 -1.09 -26.26
N PHE A 604 -12.44 -0.01 -26.97
CA PHE A 604 -12.43 1.36 -26.42
C PHE A 604 -13.38 2.31 -27.16
N ASP A 605 -14.06 1.79 -28.18
CA ASP A 605 -14.78 2.49 -29.24
C ASP A 605 -16.12 1.80 -29.61
N GLY A 606 -16.64 0.95 -28.73
CA GLY A 606 -17.84 0.13 -28.95
C GLY A 606 -19.17 0.87 -28.72
N THR A 607 -20.28 0.13 -28.80
CA THR A 607 -21.63 0.66 -28.61
C THR A 607 -21.83 1.22 -27.21
N ASN A 608 -22.26 2.49 -27.10
CA ASN A 608 -22.41 3.20 -25.83
C ASN A 608 -23.71 2.84 -25.09
N ASP A 609 -23.94 1.54 -24.82
CA ASP A 609 -25.09 1.03 -24.06
C ASP A 609 -24.64 -0.07 -23.09
N SER A 610 -24.91 0.16 -21.80
CA SER A 610 -24.55 -0.68 -20.66
C SER A 610 -25.31 -2.01 -20.56
N THR A 611 -26.28 -2.27 -21.44
CA THR A 611 -26.92 -3.58 -21.59
C THR A 611 -26.22 -4.48 -22.60
N VAL A 612 -25.34 -3.93 -23.47
CA VAL A 612 -24.52 -4.72 -24.40
C VAL A 612 -23.43 -5.46 -23.62
N LYS A 613 -23.23 -6.75 -23.93
CA LYS A 613 -22.16 -7.55 -23.32
C LYS A 613 -20.83 -7.38 -24.06
N ALA A 614 -19.75 -7.32 -23.30
CA ALA A 614 -18.40 -7.46 -23.80
C ALA A 614 -17.98 -8.94 -23.86
N ALA A 615 -16.97 -9.26 -24.66
CA ALA A 615 -16.47 -10.62 -24.89
C ALA A 615 -14.96 -10.68 -24.68
N GLU A 616 -14.51 -10.32 -23.48
CA GLU A 616 -13.09 -10.23 -23.11
C GLU A 616 -12.56 -11.59 -22.62
N SER A 617 -11.40 -12.01 -23.12
CA SER A 617 -10.73 -13.27 -22.76
C SER A 617 -9.60 -13.10 -21.73
N CYS A 618 -9.44 -11.90 -21.16
CA CYS A 618 -8.33 -11.52 -20.28
C CYS A 618 -8.11 -12.48 -19.10
N ALA A 619 -9.19 -12.94 -18.47
CA ALA A 619 -9.18 -13.81 -17.30
C ALA A 619 -8.40 -15.13 -17.52
N VAL A 620 -8.50 -15.72 -18.73
CA VAL A 620 -7.82 -16.97 -19.12
C VAL A 620 -6.30 -16.91 -18.91
N CYS A 621 -5.70 -15.73 -19.07
CA CYS A 621 -4.27 -15.50 -18.86
C CYS A 621 -3.96 -14.78 -17.54
N HIS A 622 -4.85 -13.88 -17.08
CA HIS A 622 -4.56 -12.88 -16.05
C HIS A 622 -5.33 -13.02 -14.73
N SER A 623 -6.31 -13.93 -14.59
CA SER A 623 -6.88 -14.26 -13.28
C SER A 623 -5.82 -14.83 -12.32
N GLU A 624 -6.04 -14.72 -11.01
CA GLU A 624 -5.03 -15.12 -10.02
C GLU A 624 -4.63 -16.60 -10.17
N GLY A 625 -3.33 -16.87 -10.25
CA GLY A 625 -2.79 -18.22 -10.41
C GLY A 625 -2.72 -18.72 -11.86
N SER A 626 -3.35 -18.03 -12.84
CA SER A 626 -3.15 -18.29 -14.27
C SER A 626 -1.70 -18.05 -14.68
N SER A 627 -1.26 -18.56 -15.83
CA SER A 627 0.15 -18.51 -16.28
C SER A 627 0.75 -17.10 -16.21
N TYR A 628 -0.01 -16.07 -16.59
CA TYR A 628 0.34 -14.65 -16.55
C TYR A 628 -0.55 -13.85 -15.56
N GLY A 629 -0.99 -14.50 -14.48
CA GLY A 629 -1.84 -13.92 -13.44
C GLY A 629 -1.34 -12.57 -12.92
N ILE A 630 -2.28 -11.66 -12.62
CA ILE A 630 -1.97 -10.28 -12.18
C ILE A 630 -1.04 -10.23 -10.96
N GLU A 631 -1.08 -11.24 -10.08
CA GLU A 631 -0.27 -11.36 -8.87
C GLU A 631 1.24 -11.56 -9.11
N LYS A 632 1.63 -11.84 -10.36
CA LYS A 632 3.04 -11.98 -10.78
C LYS A 632 3.67 -10.65 -11.19
N TYR A 633 2.86 -9.60 -11.31
CA TYR A 633 3.25 -8.27 -11.76
C TYR A 633 2.79 -7.16 -10.80
N HIS A 634 1.85 -7.46 -9.89
CA HIS A 634 1.25 -6.53 -8.94
C HIS A 634 1.23 -7.15 -7.54
N ASN A 635 1.39 -6.31 -6.52
CA ASN A 635 1.40 -6.67 -5.10
C ASN A 635 -0.03 -6.63 -4.54
N ILE A 636 -0.69 -7.79 -4.59
CA ILE A 636 -2.12 -8.00 -4.25
C ILE A 636 -2.31 -8.85 -2.97
N LYS A 637 -1.24 -9.11 -2.20
CA LYS A 637 -1.23 -10.07 -1.09
C LYS A 637 -0.51 -9.58 0.15
#